data_AF-A0A935MK07-F1
#
_entry.id   AF-A0A935MK07-F1
#
_cell.length_a   1.000
_cell.length_b   1.000
_cell.length_c   1.000
_cell.angle_alpha   90.00
_cell.angle_beta   90.00
_cell.angle_gamma   90.00
#
_symmetry.space_group_name_H-M   'P 1'
#
loop_
_entity.id
_entity.type
_entity.pdbx_description
1 polymer ?
#
loop_
_entity_poly.entity_id
_entity_poly.type
_entity_poly.pdbx_seq_one_letter_code
_entity_poly.pdbx_strand_id
1 'polypeptide(L)'
;MSDQNQNNAFLPILLIASAAVIWSGFQASQLFQERTNLANLRTNQETTFANARKMRSQLDTLAAGTQKLASAGNKNAQTVVSALQQRGITINPEKIKPQ
;
A
#
# COMPACT_ATOMS: atom_id res chain seq x y z
N MET A 1 72.88 -1.23 0.64
CA MET A 1 71.68 -1.83 0.02
C MET A 1 70.52 -0.92 0.39
N SER A 2 70.40 0.16 -0.36
CA SER A 2 69.35 1.15 -0.17
C SER A 2 68.36 0.89 -1.29
N ASP A 3 67.38 0.04 -1.01
CA ASP A 3 66.27 -0.21 -1.92
C ASP A 3 65.60 1.12 -2.21
N GLN A 4 65.79 1.58 -3.45
CA GLN A 4 65.05 2.69 -4.02
C GLN A 4 63.58 2.26 -4.04
N ASN A 5 62.84 2.71 -3.03
CA ASN A 5 61.39 2.76 -3.06
C ASN A 5 61.00 3.65 -4.23
N GLN A 6 60.87 3.05 -5.42
CA GLN A 6 60.14 3.65 -6.51
C GLN A 6 58.72 3.85 -6.00
N ASN A 7 58.42 5.08 -5.58
CA ASN A 7 57.10 5.53 -5.13
C ASN A 7 56.13 5.41 -6.31
N ASN A 8 55.67 4.19 -6.55
CA ASN A 8 54.78 3.85 -7.64
C ASN A 8 53.37 4.26 -7.22
N ALA A 9 52.99 5.50 -7.55
CA ALA A 9 51.66 6.07 -7.30
C ALA A 9 50.51 5.23 -7.91
N PHE A 10 50.83 4.27 -8.77
CA PHE A 10 49.88 3.33 -9.34
C PHE A 10 49.18 2.44 -8.29
N LEU A 11 49.91 1.92 -7.29
CA LEU A 11 49.33 1.04 -6.28
C LEU A 11 48.26 1.73 -5.41
N PRO A 12 48.48 2.93 -4.85
CA PRO A 12 47.43 3.63 -4.11
C PRO A 12 46.25 4.07 -4.99
N ILE A 13 46.50 4.47 -6.25
CA ILE A 13 45.42 4.82 -7.20
C ILE A 13 44.54 3.61 -7.51
N LEU A 14 45.14 2.43 -7.73
CA LEU A 14 44.40 1.19 -8.01
C LEU A 14 43.56 0.76 -6.80
N LEU A 15 44.09 0.92 -5.59
CA LEU A 15 43.33 0.67 -4.35
C LEU A 15 42.13 1.61 -4.20
N ILE A 16 42.30 2.91 -4.46
CA ILE A 16 41.21 3.89 -4.40
C ILE A 16 40.14 3.58 -5.45
N ALA A 17 40.56 3.27 -6.69
CA ALA A 17 39.64 2.91 -7.76
C ALA A 17 38.84 1.64 -7.42
N SER A 18 39.52 0.63 -6.86
CA SER A 18 38.88 -0.61 -6.42
C SER A 18 37.88 -0.37 -5.28
N ALA A 19 38.26 0.45 -4.30
CA ALA A 19 37.37 0.85 -3.20
C ALA A 19 36.14 1.60 -3.72
N ALA A 20 36.30 2.50 -4.69
CA ALA A 20 35.19 3.22 -5.30
C ALA A 20 34.20 2.29 -6.04
N VAL A 21 34.72 1.28 -6.76
CA VAL A 21 33.87 0.28 -7.43
C VAL A 21 33.11 -0.58 -6.41
N ILE A 22 33.77 -1.05 -5.36
CA ILE A 22 33.13 -1.84 -4.29
C ILE A 22 32.05 -1.01 -3.59
N TRP A 23 32.36 0.24 -3.25
CA TRP A 23 31.42 1.17 -2.63
C TRP A 23 30.20 1.43 -3.53
N SER A 24 30.43 1.67 -4.82
CA SER A 24 29.35 1.87 -5.79
C SER A 24 28.49 0.63 -5.96
N GLY A 25 29.09 -0.57 -6.00
CA GLY A 25 28.35 -1.83 -6.06
C GLY A 25 27.50 -2.06 -4.81
N PHE A 26 28.04 -1.71 -3.64
CA PHE A 26 27.31 -1.77 -2.38
C PHE A 26 26.12 -0.79 -2.34
N GLN A 27 26.31 0.46 -2.79
CA GLN A 27 25.20 1.43 -2.91
C GLN A 27 24.12 0.97 -3.90
N ALA A 28 24.52 0.39 -5.04
CA ALA A 28 23.57 -0.13 -6.03
C ALA A 28 22.72 -1.28 -5.47
N SER A 29 23.32 -2.17 -4.67
CA SER A 29 22.60 -3.26 -4.01
C SER A 29 21.59 -2.74 -2.97
N GLN A 30 21.98 -1.75 -2.17
CA GLN A 30 21.07 -1.10 -1.21
C GLN A 30 19.86 -0.46 -1.93
N LEU A 31 20.10 0.26 -3.02
CA LEU A 31 19.04 0.90 -3.79
C LEU A 31 18.06 -0.11 -4.41
N PHE A 32 18.56 -1.28 -4.84
CA PHE A 32 17.70 -2.36 -5.34
C PHE A 32 16.82 -2.97 -4.24
N GLN A 33 17.35 -3.12 -3.02
CA GLN A 33 16.59 -3.56 -1.86
C GLN A 33 15.52 -2.55 -1.45
N GLU A 34 15.83 -1.26 -1.47
CA GLU A 34 14.84 -0.20 -1.18
C GLU A 34 13.69 -0.22 -2.17
N ARG A 35 13.97 -0.35 -3.47
CA ARG A 35 12.93 -0.47 -4.50
C ARG A 35 12.05 -1.70 -4.29
N THR A 36 12.66 -2.82 -3.92
CA THR A 36 11.92 -4.06 -3.64
C THR A 36 11.03 -3.92 -2.42
N ASN A 37 11.51 -3.25 -1.36
CA ASN A 37 10.71 -2.95 -0.17
C ASN A 37 9.53 -2.03 -0.49
N LEU A 38 9.74 -0.95 -1.24
CA LEU A 38 8.66 -0.05 -1.65
C LEU A 38 7.62 -0.75 -2.54
N ALA A 39 8.06 -1.61 -3.47
CA ALA A 39 7.17 -2.42 -4.29
C ALA A 39 6.33 -3.38 -3.43
N ASN A 40 6.96 -4.05 -2.46
CA ASN A 40 6.26 -4.94 -1.53
C ASN A 40 5.25 -4.19 -0.66
N LEU A 41 5.59 -3.00 -0.15
CA LEU A 41 4.66 -2.14 0.59
C LEU A 41 3.45 -1.76 -0.27
N ARG A 42 3.68 -1.42 -1.55
CA ARG A 42 2.60 -1.10 -2.49
C ARG A 42 1.67 -2.29 -2.71
N THR A 43 2.20 -3.47 -2.96
CA THR A 43 1.43 -4.71 -3.14
C THR A 43 0.61 -5.06 -1.89
N ASN A 44 1.17 -4.84 -0.70
CA ASN A 44 0.46 -5.03 0.56
C ASN A 44 -0.70 -4.03 0.74
N GLN A 45 -0.52 -2.78 0.30
CA GLN A 45 -1.60 -1.77 0.32
C GLN A 45 -2.70 -2.07 -0.70
N GLU A 46 -2.35 -2.57 -1.89
CA GLU A 46 -3.31 -2.97 -2.93
C GLU A 46 -4.28 -4.03 -2.39
N THR A 47 -3.74 -5.04 -1.69
CA THR A 47 -4.54 -6.13 -1.11
C THR A 47 -5.46 -5.64 0.00
N THR A 48 -4.95 -4.80 0.92
CA THR A 48 -5.77 -4.20 1.98
C THR A 48 -6.87 -3.32 1.40
N PHE A 49 -6.57 -2.53 0.37
CA PHE A 49 -7.55 -1.68 -0.30
C PHE A 49 -8.63 -2.50 -1.03
N ALA A 50 -8.24 -3.55 -1.75
CA ALA A 50 -9.17 -4.46 -2.40
C ALA A 50 -10.12 -5.14 -1.39
N ASN A 51 -9.58 -5.60 -0.26
CA ASN A 51 -10.36 -6.19 0.82
C ASN A 51 -11.33 -5.19 1.46
N ALA A 52 -10.86 -3.95 1.72
CA ALA A 52 -11.72 -2.88 2.23
C ALA A 52 -12.84 -2.52 1.25
N ARG A 53 -12.56 -2.48 -0.06
CA ARG A 53 -13.56 -2.24 -1.11
C ARG A 53 -14.59 -3.35 -1.19
N LYS A 54 -14.17 -4.61 -1.06
CA LYS A 54 -15.08 -5.76 -0.99
C LYS A 54 -15.99 -5.69 0.25
N MET A 55 -15.42 -5.41 1.42
CA MET A 55 -16.17 -5.25 2.66
C MET A 55 -17.18 -4.08 2.56
N ARG A 56 -16.77 -2.95 1.98
CA ARG A 56 -17.64 -1.81 1.70
C ARG A 56 -18.83 -2.22 0.84
N SER A 57 -18.59 -2.91 -0.27
CA SER A 57 -19.66 -3.39 -1.17
C SER A 57 -20.64 -4.34 -0.49
N GLN A 58 -20.15 -5.23 0.39
CA GLN A 58 -21.01 -6.11 1.18
C GLN A 58 -21.88 -5.31 2.17
N LEU A 59 -21.28 -4.34 2.88
CA LEU A 59 -22.00 -3.46 3.80
C LEU A 59 -23.05 -2.61 3.07
N ASP A 60 -22.73 -2.08 1.89
CA ASP A 60 -23.67 -1.31 1.07
C ASP A 60 -24.85 -2.18 0.61
N THR A 61 -24.60 -3.45 0.27
CA THR A 61 -25.65 -4.43 -0.09
C THR A 61 -26.57 -4.73 1.10
N LEU A 62 -26.00 -4.93 2.29
CA LEU A 62 -26.76 -5.14 3.52
C LEU A 62 -27.60 -3.90 3.85
N ALA A 63 -27.01 -2.72 3.78
CA ALA A 63 -27.69 -1.45 4.01
C ALA A 63 -28.87 -1.26 3.04
N ALA A 64 -28.68 -1.57 1.75
CA ALA A 64 -29.75 -1.53 0.75
C ALA A 64 -30.88 -2.51 1.08
N GLY A 65 -30.53 -3.74 1.48
CA GLY A 65 -31.49 -4.76 1.91
C GLY A 65 -32.27 -4.32 3.15
N THR A 66 -31.60 -3.75 4.16
CA THR A 66 -32.23 -3.21 5.36
C THR A 66 -33.14 -2.03 5.03
N GLN A 67 -32.72 -1.13 4.13
CA GLN A 67 -33.56 -0.02 3.66
C GLN A 67 -34.82 -0.54 2.96
N LYS A 68 -34.69 -1.54 2.08
CA LYS A 68 -35.84 -2.16 1.41
C LYS A 68 -36.81 -2.80 2.41
N LEU A 69 -36.29 -3.48 3.42
CA LEU A 69 -37.11 -4.04 4.52
C LEU A 69 -37.79 -2.94 5.34
N ALA A 70 -37.09 -1.84 5.62
CA ALA A 70 -37.65 -0.70 6.34
C ALA A 70 -38.79 -0.04 5.56
N SER A 71 -38.60 0.15 4.25
CA SER A 71 -39.62 0.65 3.33
C SER A 71 -40.80 -0.31 3.15
N ALA A 72 -40.58 -1.62 3.27
CA ALA A 72 -41.63 -2.64 3.27
C ALA A 72 -42.41 -2.73 4.60
N GLY A 73 -42.14 -1.85 5.58
CA GLY A 73 -42.88 -1.78 6.84
C GLY A 73 -42.27 -2.57 8.01
N ASN A 74 -41.04 -3.10 7.86
CA ASN A 74 -40.37 -3.79 8.95
C ASN A 74 -39.85 -2.78 10.01
N LYS A 75 -40.44 -2.81 11.21
CA LYS A 75 -40.11 -1.91 12.33
C LYS A 75 -38.65 -2.01 12.78
N ASN A 76 -38.08 -3.22 12.82
CA ASN A 76 -36.68 -3.40 13.23
C ASN A 76 -35.71 -2.78 12.23
N ALA A 77 -35.99 -2.93 10.94
CA ALA A 77 -35.18 -2.34 9.88
C ALA A 77 -35.27 -0.81 9.86
N GLN A 78 -36.44 -0.23 10.17
CA GLN A 78 -36.61 1.23 10.31
C GLN A 78 -35.76 1.80 11.44
N THR A 79 -35.67 1.10 12.58
CA THR A 79 -34.79 1.50 13.70
C THR A 79 -33.33 1.54 13.26
N VAL A 80 -32.87 0.53 12.51
CA VAL A 80 -31.50 0.46 12.00
C VAL A 80 -31.20 1.60 11.01
N VAL A 81 -32.10 1.85 10.06
CA VAL A 81 -31.96 2.96 9.09
C VAL A 81 -31.92 4.31 9.81
N SER A 82 -32.81 4.52 10.78
CA SER A 82 -32.87 5.77 11.55
C SER A 82 -31.58 6.01 12.34
N ALA A 83 -31.04 4.96 12.96
CA ALA A 83 -29.76 5.04 13.67
C ALA A 83 -28.56 5.29 12.72
N LEU A 84 -28.61 4.81 11.48
CA LEU A 84 -27.59 5.09 10.46
C LEU A 84 -27.69 6.53 9.96
N GLN A 85 -28.90 7.05 9.74
CA GLN A 85 -29.14 8.45 9.38
C GLN A 85 -28.68 9.41 10.49
N GLN A 86 -28.94 9.08 11.76
CA GLN A 86 -28.45 9.86 12.91
C GLN A 86 -26.92 9.94 12.99
N ARG A 87 -26.22 8.92 12.46
CA ARG A 87 -24.75 8.90 12.35
C ARG A 87 -24.23 9.52 11.04
N GLY A 88 -25.09 10.19 10.27
CA GLY A 88 -24.74 10.84 9.00
C GLY A 88 -24.59 9.89 7.81
N ILE A 89 -24.93 8.60 7.96
CA ILE A 89 -24.86 7.62 6.88
C ILE A 89 -26.22 7.57 6.18
N THR A 90 -26.33 8.30 5.06
CA THR A 90 -27.54 8.27 4.23
C THR A 90 -27.51 7.06 3.29
N ILE A 91 -28.40 6.09 3.53
CA ILE A 91 -28.56 4.92 2.66
C ILE A 91 -29.45 5.32 1.48
N ASN A 92 -28.88 5.36 0.26
CA ASN A 92 -29.61 5.64 -0.98
C ASN A 92 -29.83 4.33 -1.75
N PRO A 93 -30.98 3.66 -1.62
CA PRO A 93 -31.23 2.37 -2.26
C PRO A 93 -31.31 2.47 -3.79
N GLU A 94 -31.70 3.63 -4.34
CA GLU A 94 -31.85 3.84 -5.79
C GLU A 94 -30.53 4.03 -6.55
N LYS A 95 -29.46 4.45 -5.87
CA LYS A 95 -28.11 4.51 -6.47
C LYS A 95 -27.46 3.13 -6.62
N ILE A 96 -28.05 2.10 -6.02
CA ILE A 96 -27.55 0.72 -6.01
C ILE A 96 -28.46 -0.10 -6.95
N LYS A 97 -28.58 0.31 -8.21
CA LYS A 97 -28.96 -0.60 -9.28
C LYS A 97 -27.68 -1.23 -9.82
N PRO A 98 -27.51 -2.56 -9.80
CA PRO A 98 -26.56 -3.17 -10.71
C PRO A 98 -27.05 -2.83 -12.13
N GLN A 99 -26.16 -2.28 -12.95
CA GLN A 99 -26.36 -2.27 -14.39
C GLN A 99 -26.22 -3.70 -14.91
#